data_AF-A0A075MRJ5-F1
#
_entry.id   AF-A0A075MRJ5-F1
#
_cell.length_a   1.000
_cell.length_b   1.000
_cell.length_c   1.000
_cell.angle_alpha   90.00
_cell.angle_beta   90.00
_cell.angle_gamma   90.00
#
_symmetry.space_group_name_H-M   'P 1'
#
loop_
_entity.id
_entity.type
_entity.pdbx_description
1 polymer ?
#
loop_
_entity_poly.entity_id
_entity_poly.type
_entity_poly.pdbx_seq_one_letter_code
_entity_poly.pdbx_strand_id
1 'polypeptide(L)'
;MHGSKRDINDIPPKSRRLDSIGALIEGANPCGAAYFDGRTLLLATNNNIESELIRDIKRLLTYISVSSELQYSDREKPDYYEWKNEVVQNIDDIKEKYRRSFESKGRYYRQFSDALEKVTNSIILAYSNPSDERAFTTGFVRALVERRYAFIEGKQNVHAELKIIQHLMEEKRIGRREAAEESIYIGVSKRCCLKCEKMIEAINEAAEEMGFSAIEELISIRGIHRQIFPATIPDFIDYNNNILEEGFRRNIRRKFLAKMEVDSLSKAFAMKGERRVDGRIQVHERSPHLRIGLKR
;
A
#
# COMPACT_ATOMS: atom_id res chain seq x y z
N MET A 1 20.92 -14.56 -9.33
CA MET A 1 21.57 -13.24 -9.19
C MET A 1 21.58 -12.85 -7.72
N HIS A 2 22.71 -12.41 -7.16
CA HIS A 2 22.74 -11.88 -5.79
C HIS A 2 21.92 -10.58 -5.75
N GLY A 3 20.87 -10.55 -4.92
CA GLY A 3 20.04 -9.36 -4.72
C GLY A 3 20.90 -8.21 -4.23
N SER A 4 21.21 -7.26 -5.12
CA SER A 4 21.71 -5.97 -4.70
C SER A 4 20.66 -5.39 -3.76
N LYS A 5 21.09 -4.88 -2.60
CA LYS A 5 20.24 -4.05 -1.75
C LYS A 5 19.90 -2.80 -2.58
N ARG A 6 18.80 -2.82 -3.34
CA ARG A 6 18.30 -1.63 -4.03
C ARG A 6 17.95 -0.60 -2.96
N ASP A 7 18.45 0.62 -3.15
CA ASP A 7 18.24 1.71 -2.20
C ASP A 7 16.78 2.16 -2.34
N ILE A 8 16.16 2.60 -1.24
CA ILE A 8 14.80 3.18 -1.26
C ILE A 8 14.72 4.36 -2.25
N ASN A 9 15.88 4.94 -2.58
CA ASN A 9 16.06 6.00 -3.56
C ASN A 9 15.73 5.59 -5.01
N ASP A 10 15.73 4.30 -5.34
CA ASP A 10 15.45 3.79 -6.70
C ASP A 10 13.94 3.74 -7.02
N ILE A 11 13.06 3.86 -6.02
CA ILE A 11 11.61 3.84 -6.22
C ILE A 11 11.14 5.22 -6.69
N PRO A 12 10.41 5.35 -7.83
CA PRO A 12 9.90 6.62 -8.30
C PRO A 12 9.13 7.38 -7.20
N PRO A 13 9.40 8.68 -6.99
CA PRO A 13 8.74 9.47 -5.94
C PRO A 13 7.21 9.40 -5.96
N LYS A 14 6.61 9.32 -7.15
CA LYS A 14 5.15 9.17 -7.37
C LYS A 14 4.62 7.85 -6.79
N SER A 15 5.37 6.75 -6.93
CA SER A 15 4.99 5.44 -6.39
C SER A 15 4.97 5.47 -4.86
N ARG A 16 5.95 6.14 -4.21
CA ARG A 16 6.02 6.28 -2.73
C ARG A 16 4.81 6.96 -2.09
N ARG A 17 3.93 7.59 -2.88
CA ARG A 17 2.67 8.15 -2.36
C ARG A 17 1.65 7.08 -2.01
N LEU A 18 1.68 5.92 -2.65
CA LEU A 18 0.83 4.79 -2.26
C LEU A 18 1.16 4.29 -0.85
N ASP A 19 2.40 4.40 -0.38
CA ASP A 19 2.73 4.08 1.02
C ASP A 19 2.01 5.01 2.01
N SER A 20 1.85 6.29 1.63
CA SER A 20 1.13 7.25 2.46
C SER A 20 -0.35 6.92 2.51
N ILE A 21 -0.92 6.43 1.40
CA ILE A 21 -2.28 5.90 1.38
C ILE A 21 -2.39 4.65 2.25
N GLY A 22 -1.44 3.71 2.14
CA GLY A 22 -1.35 2.54 3.02
C GLY A 22 -1.38 2.95 4.49
N ALA A 23 -0.57 3.95 4.87
CA ALA A 23 -0.51 4.49 6.23
C ALA A 23 -1.83 5.15 6.68
N LEU A 24 -2.56 5.80 5.76
CA LEU A 24 -3.86 6.38 6.05
C LEU A 24 -4.92 5.33 6.38
N ILE A 25 -4.96 4.25 5.59
CA ILE A 25 -6.02 3.24 5.68
C ILE A 25 -5.74 2.16 6.73
N GLU A 26 -4.49 2.02 7.18
CA GLU A 26 -4.11 1.03 8.18
C GLU A 26 -4.96 1.18 9.44
N GLY A 27 -5.11 2.42 9.91
CA GLY A 27 -5.84 2.74 11.11
C GLY A 27 -5.35 1.96 12.33
N ALA A 28 -6.26 1.18 12.92
CA ALA A 28 -5.97 0.37 14.10
C ALA A 28 -5.30 -0.98 13.77
N ASN A 29 -5.22 -1.34 12.49
CA ASN A 29 -4.76 -2.64 12.04
C ASN A 29 -3.23 -2.74 12.02
N PRO A 30 -2.67 -3.95 11.94
CA PRO A 30 -1.22 -4.12 11.81
C PRO A 30 -0.60 -3.51 10.55
N CYS A 31 -1.27 -3.63 9.39
CA CYS A 31 -0.81 -3.13 8.10
C CYS A 31 -1.98 -2.67 7.21
N GLY A 32 -1.69 -1.65 6.39
CA GLY A 32 -2.52 -1.20 5.28
C GLY A 32 -1.70 -1.20 3.99
N ALA A 33 -2.33 -1.54 2.87
CA ALA A 33 -1.69 -1.56 1.56
C ALA A 33 -2.57 -0.89 0.50
N ALA A 34 -1.94 -0.22 -0.46
CA ALA A 34 -2.58 0.45 -1.57
C ALA A 34 -1.88 0.12 -2.88
N TYR A 35 -2.66 -0.09 -3.94
CA TYR A 35 -2.17 -0.35 -5.29
C TYR A 35 -3.04 0.40 -6.30
N PHE A 36 -2.43 0.96 -7.34
CA PHE A 36 -3.15 1.63 -8.41
C PHE A 36 -2.82 0.96 -9.74
N ASP A 37 -3.83 0.42 -10.41
CA ASP A 37 -3.68 -0.30 -11.68
C ASP A 37 -3.72 0.61 -12.92
N GLY A 38 -3.72 1.93 -12.75
CA GLY A 38 -3.95 2.90 -13.82
C GLY A 38 -5.40 3.37 -13.95
N ARG A 39 -6.35 2.65 -13.35
CA ARG A 39 -7.80 2.89 -13.43
C ARG A 39 -8.49 2.97 -12.06
N THR A 40 -8.12 2.10 -11.13
CA THR A 40 -8.79 1.85 -9.86
C THR A 40 -7.76 1.82 -8.74
N LEU A 41 -8.09 2.48 -7.63
CA LEU A 41 -7.29 2.40 -6.41
C LEU A 41 -7.77 1.22 -5.55
N LEU A 42 -6.93 0.19 -5.46
CA LEU A 42 -7.14 -0.97 -4.60
C LEU A 42 -6.58 -0.69 -3.21
N LEU A 43 -7.34 -1.02 -2.18
CA LEU A 43 -7.01 -0.82 -0.77
C LEU A 43 -7.21 -2.12 0.00
N ALA A 44 -6.27 -2.47 0.87
CA ALA A 44 -6.38 -3.65 1.72
C ALA A 44 -5.87 -3.37 3.14
N THR A 45 -6.40 -4.10 4.12
CA THR A 45 -5.88 -4.17 5.48
C THR A 45 -5.88 -5.62 5.97
N ASN A 46 -5.41 -5.90 7.19
CA ASN A 46 -5.54 -7.23 7.79
C ASN A 46 -6.99 -7.65 8.04
N ASN A 47 -7.93 -6.71 8.08
CA ASN A 47 -9.35 -7.00 8.25
C ASN A 47 -9.97 -7.51 6.97
N ASN A 48 -10.98 -8.35 7.12
CA ASN A 48 -11.76 -8.89 6.01
C ASN A 48 -12.85 -7.92 5.51
N ILE A 49 -13.17 -6.88 6.27
CA ILE A 49 -14.25 -5.92 5.97
C ILE A 49 -13.69 -4.50 5.97
N GLU A 50 -14.24 -3.67 5.10
CA GLU A 50 -13.93 -2.24 5.04
C GLU A 50 -14.36 -1.51 6.33
N SER A 51 -13.43 -0.80 6.97
CA SER A 51 -13.71 -0.03 8.17
C SER A 51 -14.32 1.35 7.86
N GLU A 52 -14.96 1.96 8.86
CA GLU A 52 -15.47 3.33 8.76
C GLU A 52 -14.36 4.33 8.39
N LEU A 53 -13.16 4.16 8.95
CA LEU A 53 -11.99 4.97 8.60
C LEU A 53 -11.72 4.95 7.10
N ILE A 54 -11.73 3.78 6.47
CA ILE A 54 -11.44 3.66 5.03
C ILE A 54 -12.51 4.39 4.23
N ARG A 55 -13.79 4.28 4.61
CA ARG A 55 -14.89 4.98 3.94
C ARG A 55 -14.76 6.49 4.06
N ASP A 56 -14.42 6.98 5.25
CA ASP A 56 -14.23 8.41 5.49
C ASP A 56 -13.02 8.96 4.73
N ILE A 57 -11.91 8.22 4.71
CA ILE A 57 -10.74 8.59 3.90
C ILE A 57 -11.10 8.62 2.42
N LYS A 58 -11.80 7.62 1.87
CA LYS A 58 -12.27 7.64 0.47
C LYS A 58 -13.12 8.88 0.17
N ARG A 59 -14.06 9.22 1.05
CA ARG A 59 -14.92 10.41 0.91
C ARG A 59 -14.11 11.69 0.91
N LEU A 60 -13.18 11.85 1.86
CA LEU A 60 -12.31 13.00 1.94
C LEU A 60 -11.43 13.13 0.69
N LEU A 61 -10.78 12.05 0.25
CA LEU A 61 -9.91 12.08 -0.93
C LEU A 61 -10.69 12.44 -2.20
N THR A 62 -11.89 11.88 -2.38
CA THR A 62 -12.79 12.28 -3.48
C THR A 62 -13.19 13.75 -3.39
N TYR A 63 -13.59 14.23 -2.21
CA TYR A 63 -13.97 15.62 -2.01
C TYR A 63 -12.81 16.57 -2.37
N ILE A 64 -11.59 16.28 -1.89
CA ILE A 64 -10.40 17.08 -2.18
C ILE A 64 -10.12 17.06 -3.69
N SER A 65 -10.19 15.90 -4.35
CA SER A 65 -9.96 15.82 -5.79
C SER A 65 -10.98 16.60 -6.61
N VAL A 66 -12.28 16.44 -6.31
CA VAL A 66 -13.36 17.16 -7.02
C VAL A 66 -13.26 18.67 -6.80
N SER A 67 -13.07 19.10 -5.55
CA SER A 67 -12.97 20.53 -5.23
C SER A 67 -11.68 21.16 -5.80
N SER A 68 -10.56 20.43 -5.80
CA SER A 68 -9.31 20.89 -6.44
C SER A 68 -9.46 20.99 -7.96
N GLU A 69 -10.11 20.03 -8.59
CA GLU A 69 -10.40 20.07 -10.02
C GLU A 69 -11.21 21.32 -10.38
N LEU A 70 -12.25 21.63 -9.60
CA LEU A 70 -13.04 22.85 -9.79
C LEU A 70 -12.19 24.11 -9.60
N GLN A 71 -11.43 24.19 -8.50
CA GLN A 71 -10.62 25.35 -8.13
C GLN A 71 -9.58 25.75 -9.19
N TYR A 72 -8.99 24.75 -9.86
CA TYR A 72 -7.95 24.93 -10.87
C TYR A 72 -8.46 24.76 -12.31
N SER A 73 -9.78 24.70 -12.52
CA SER A 73 -10.40 24.72 -13.85
C SER A 73 -10.66 26.15 -14.34
N ASP A 74 -11.02 26.28 -15.62
CA ASP A 74 -11.44 27.54 -16.24
C ASP A 74 -12.90 27.92 -15.91
N ARG A 75 -13.58 27.16 -15.03
CA ARG A 75 -14.97 27.39 -14.65
C ARG A 75 -15.06 28.44 -13.54
N GLU A 76 -16.29 28.86 -13.23
CA GLU A 76 -16.57 29.62 -12.02
C GLU A 76 -16.06 28.84 -10.81
N LYS A 77 -15.18 29.47 -10.05
CA LYS A 77 -14.45 28.84 -8.94
C LYS A 77 -14.79 29.56 -7.64
N PRO A 78 -14.84 28.83 -6.52
CA PRO A 78 -14.98 29.46 -5.22
C PRO A 78 -13.78 30.36 -4.92
N ASP A 79 -13.94 31.26 -3.95
CA ASP A 79 -12.82 32.02 -3.44
C ASP A 79 -11.73 31.05 -2.92
N TYR A 80 -10.48 31.33 -3.27
CA TYR A 80 -9.37 30.43 -2.96
C TYR A 80 -9.17 30.26 -1.45
N TYR A 81 -9.35 31.33 -0.66
CA TYR A 81 -9.17 31.28 0.78
C TYR A 81 -10.32 30.53 1.44
N GLU A 82 -11.56 30.74 0.97
CA GLU A 82 -12.72 29.97 1.43
C GLU A 82 -12.55 28.47 1.16
N TRP A 83 -12.25 28.08 -0.08
CA TRP A 83 -12.01 26.68 -0.45
C TRP A 83 -10.88 26.06 0.37
N LYS A 84 -9.76 26.77 0.53
CA LYS A 84 -8.63 26.28 1.29
C LYS A 84 -8.98 26.07 2.77
N ASN A 85 -9.73 27.00 3.37
CA ASN A 85 -10.19 26.88 4.75
C ASN A 85 -11.13 25.67 4.91
N GLU A 86 -12.02 25.44 3.95
CA GLU A 86 -12.93 24.29 3.95
C GLU A 86 -12.16 22.95 3.86
N VAL A 87 -11.15 22.87 2.98
CA VAL A 87 -10.28 21.70 2.88
C VAL A 87 -9.53 21.45 4.20
N VAL A 88 -8.96 22.49 4.81
CA VAL A 88 -8.26 22.38 6.10
C VAL A 88 -9.21 21.92 7.20
N GLN A 89 -10.43 22.49 7.27
CA GLN A 89 -11.42 22.10 8.26
C GLN A 89 -11.82 20.63 8.11
N ASN A 90 -12.09 20.16 6.90
CA ASN A 90 -12.40 18.74 6.65
C ASN A 90 -11.27 17.79 7.06
N ILE A 91 -10.00 18.19 6.86
CA ILE A 91 -8.83 17.43 7.32
C ILE A 91 -8.80 17.38 8.85
N ASP A 92 -9.01 18.51 9.51
CA ASP A 92 -8.96 18.61 10.96
C ASP A 92 -10.12 17.86 11.63
N ASP A 93 -11.31 17.86 11.02
CA ASP A 93 -12.46 17.05 11.46
C ASP A 93 -12.15 15.55 11.42
N ILE A 94 -11.52 15.08 10.34
CA ILE A 94 -11.09 13.68 10.22
C ILE A 94 -10.01 13.33 11.24
N LYS A 95 -9.03 14.22 11.43
CA LYS A 95 -7.98 14.06 12.45
C LYS A 95 -8.61 13.95 13.83
N GLU A 96 -9.51 14.86 14.20
CA GLU A 96 -10.15 14.86 15.52
C GLU A 96 -11.03 13.62 15.72
N LYS A 97 -11.83 13.23 14.72
CA LYS A 97 -12.67 12.03 14.77
C LYS A 97 -11.87 10.77 15.13
N TYR A 98 -10.67 10.62 14.55
CA TYR A 98 -9.83 9.44 14.78
C TYR A 98 -8.71 9.64 15.80
N ARG A 99 -8.58 10.83 16.40
CA ARG A 99 -7.55 11.16 17.38
C ARG A 99 -7.57 10.18 18.56
N ARG A 100 -8.72 10.02 19.22
CA ARG A 100 -8.87 9.12 20.38
C ARG A 100 -8.56 7.66 20.05
N SER A 101 -8.94 7.20 18.86
CA SER A 101 -8.68 5.84 18.36
C SER A 101 -7.18 5.55 18.18
N PHE A 102 -6.36 6.59 18.02
CA PHE A 102 -4.91 6.49 17.82
C PHE A 102 -4.07 7.00 19.01
N GLU A 103 -4.61 7.83 19.90
CA GLU A 103 -3.91 8.40 21.06
C GLU A 103 -3.33 7.31 21.98
N SER A 104 -4.09 6.24 22.22
CA SER A 104 -3.63 5.07 22.99
C SER A 104 -2.48 4.30 22.32
N LYS A 105 -2.20 4.58 21.04
CA LYS A 105 -1.19 3.90 20.21
C LYS A 105 0.06 4.77 19.95
N GLY A 106 0.20 5.92 20.61
CA GLY A 106 1.43 6.71 20.57
C GLY A 106 1.69 7.39 19.21
N ARG A 107 2.77 7.01 18.50
CA ARG A 107 3.21 7.68 17.24
C ARG A 107 2.26 7.48 16.05
N TYR A 108 1.29 6.57 16.15
CA TYR A 108 0.37 6.24 15.06
C TYR A 108 -0.48 7.44 14.63
N TYR A 109 -0.98 8.24 15.59
CA TYR A 109 -1.74 9.44 15.25
C TYR A 109 -0.93 10.44 14.43
N ARG A 110 0.35 10.63 14.80
CA ARG A 110 1.27 11.50 14.05
C ARG A 110 1.51 10.97 12.64
N GLN A 111 1.70 9.66 12.47
CA GLN A 111 1.86 9.07 11.14
C GLN A 111 0.62 9.24 10.27
N PHE A 112 -0.55 9.00 10.84
CA PHE A 112 -1.83 9.22 10.19
C PHE A 112 -1.98 10.68 9.74
N SER A 113 -1.75 11.64 10.65
CA SER A 113 -1.80 13.07 10.34
C SER A 113 -0.81 13.47 9.25
N ASP A 114 0.46 13.04 9.35
CA ASP A 114 1.50 13.32 8.36
C ASP A 114 1.15 12.72 6.98
N ALA A 115 0.56 11.52 6.97
CA ALA A 115 0.16 10.85 5.74
C ALA A 115 -1.04 11.57 5.10
N LEU A 116 -1.98 12.06 5.91
CA LEU A 116 -3.15 12.81 5.45
C LEU A 116 -2.73 14.09 4.73
N GLU A 117 -1.86 14.86 5.36
CA GLU A 117 -1.34 16.09 4.77
C GLU A 117 -0.55 15.82 3.48
N LYS A 118 0.28 14.77 3.46
CA LYS A 118 1.03 14.39 2.25
C LYS A 118 0.11 14.02 1.09
N VAL A 119 -0.88 13.18 1.34
CA VAL A 119 -1.81 12.73 0.29
C VAL A 119 -2.64 13.90 -0.21
N THR A 120 -3.18 14.74 0.68
CA THR A 120 -3.92 15.95 0.30
C THR A 120 -3.07 16.88 -0.56
N ASN A 121 -1.85 17.20 -0.12
CA ASN A 121 -0.95 18.07 -0.89
C ASN A 121 -0.62 17.47 -2.25
N SER A 122 -0.43 16.15 -2.33
CA SER A 122 -0.18 15.46 -3.60
C SER A 122 -1.36 15.50 -4.57
N ILE A 123 -2.60 15.51 -4.05
CA ILE A 123 -3.80 15.69 -4.88
C ILE A 123 -3.86 17.13 -5.39
N ILE A 124 -3.71 18.12 -4.51
CA ILE A 124 -3.75 19.55 -4.89
C ILE A 124 -2.67 19.85 -5.93
N LEU A 125 -1.45 19.36 -5.71
CA LEU A 125 -0.33 19.51 -6.66
C LEU A 125 -0.62 18.89 -8.03
N ALA A 126 -1.37 17.79 -8.10
CA ALA A 126 -1.74 17.18 -9.38
C ALA A 126 -2.59 18.08 -10.26
N TYR A 127 -3.26 19.08 -9.68
CA TYR A 127 -4.01 20.11 -10.42
C TYR A 127 -3.22 21.41 -10.55
N SER A 128 -2.56 21.86 -9.47
CA SER A 128 -1.89 23.17 -9.44
C SER A 128 -0.51 23.18 -10.08
N ASN A 129 0.21 22.06 -10.03
CA ASN A 129 1.56 21.91 -10.58
C ASN A 129 1.86 20.43 -10.95
N PRO A 130 1.26 19.91 -12.04
CA PRO A 130 1.30 18.46 -12.36
C PRO A 130 2.70 17.89 -12.64
N SER A 131 3.68 18.75 -12.94
CA SER A 131 5.07 18.36 -13.18
C SER A 131 5.85 18.11 -11.89
N ASP A 132 5.33 18.52 -10.72
CA ASP A 132 5.96 18.26 -9.43
C ASP A 132 6.06 16.75 -9.17
N GLU A 133 7.25 16.28 -8.78
CA GLU A 133 7.48 14.85 -8.48
C GLU A 133 6.61 14.32 -7.32
N ARG A 134 6.11 15.23 -6.48
CA ARG A 134 5.22 14.93 -5.35
C ARG A 134 3.77 14.83 -5.78
N ALA A 135 3.40 15.29 -6.97
CA ALA A 135 2.03 15.22 -7.47
C ALA A 135 1.64 13.78 -7.81
N PHE A 136 0.38 13.44 -7.56
CA PHE A 136 -0.20 12.22 -8.13
C PHE A 136 -0.31 12.33 -9.66
N THR A 137 -0.36 11.18 -10.33
CA THR A 137 -0.60 11.16 -11.79
C THR A 137 -2.03 11.58 -12.11
N THR A 138 -2.26 12.09 -13.32
CA THR A 138 -3.60 12.45 -13.80
C THR A 138 -4.57 11.27 -13.73
N GLY A 139 -4.10 10.07 -14.11
CA GLY A 139 -4.91 8.85 -14.01
C GLY A 139 -5.35 8.56 -12.58
N PHE A 140 -4.46 8.78 -11.61
CA PHE A 140 -4.75 8.57 -10.19
C PHE A 140 -5.81 9.53 -9.67
N VAL A 141 -5.64 10.85 -9.84
CA VAL A 141 -6.63 11.83 -9.35
C VAL A 141 -7.99 11.71 -10.06
N ARG A 142 -7.98 11.33 -11.35
CA ARG A 142 -9.21 11.01 -12.08
C ARG A 142 -9.94 9.79 -11.49
N ALA A 143 -9.22 8.78 -11.01
CA ALA A 143 -9.83 7.66 -10.30
C ALA A 143 -10.52 8.11 -9.00
N LEU A 144 -9.93 9.06 -8.27
CA LEU A 144 -10.55 9.62 -7.05
C LEU A 144 -11.83 10.41 -7.34
N VAL A 145 -11.82 11.26 -8.38
CA VAL A 145 -13.00 12.02 -8.84
C VAL A 145 -14.14 11.09 -9.22
N GLU A 146 -13.84 10.07 -10.02
CA GLU A 146 -14.82 9.07 -10.48
C GLU A 146 -15.18 8.02 -9.42
N ARG A 147 -14.66 8.16 -8.18
CA ARG A 147 -14.89 7.23 -7.07
C ARG A 147 -14.50 5.78 -7.37
N ARG A 148 -13.48 5.58 -8.20
CA ARG A 148 -12.95 4.26 -8.57
C ARG A 148 -12.02 3.71 -7.49
N TYR A 149 -12.63 3.24 -6.41
CA TYR A 149 -11.96 2.55 -5.32
C TYR A 149 -12.47 1.12 -5.20
N ALA A 150 -11.59 0.19 -4.84
CA ALA A 150 -11.98 -1.14 -4.38
C ALA A 150 -11.30 -1.44 -3.05
N PHE A 151 -12.08 -1.86 -2.06
CA PHE A 151 -11.51 -2.48 -0.86
C PHE A 151 -11.45 -3.99 -1.13
N ILE A 152 -10.25 -4.57 -1.01
CA ILE A 152 -10.04 -5.99 -1.22
C ILE A 152 -10.36 -6.72 0.07
N GLU A 153 -11.55 -7.33 0.08
CA GLU A 153 -11.95 -8.28 1.10
C GLU A 153 -11.12 -9.57 1.01
N GLY A 154 -11.10 -10.37 2.07
CA GLY A 154 -10.37 -11.63 2.07
C GLY A 154 -10.28 -12.22 3.47
N LYS A 155 -9.48 -13.27 3.64
CA LYS A 155 -9.31 -13.91 4.95
C LYS A 155 -8.80 -12.94 6.02
N GLN A 156 -9.37 -13.06 7.23
CA GLN A 156 -8.91 -12.31 8.39
C GLN A 156 -7.46 -12.70 8.73
N ASN A 157 -6.66 -11.72 9.17
CA ASN A 157 -5.25 -11.87 9.53
C ASN A 157 -4.31 -12.27 8.38
N VAL A 158 -4.76 -12.31 7.13
CA VAL A 158 -3.86 -12.23 5.97
C VAL A 158 -3.34 -10.80 5.87
N HIS A 159 -2.04 -10.63 5.60
CA HIS A 159 -1.42 -9.31 5.48
C HIS A 159 -1.91 -8.57 4.24
N ALA A 160 -1.99 -7.25 4.33
CA ALA A 160 -2.65 -6.41 3.35
C ALA A 160 -2.03 -6.54 1.95
N GLU A 161 -0.69 -6.57 1.88
CA GLU A 161 0.05 -6.77 0.63
C GLU A 161 -0.28 -8.11 -0.03
N LEU A 162 -0.43 -9.19 0.75
CA LEU A 162 -0.74 -10.52 0.23
C LEU A 162 -2.18 -10.60 -0.31
N LYS A 163 -3.11 -9.80 0.22
CA LYS A 163 -4.47 -9.68 -0.34
C LYS A 163 -4.48 -9.01 -1.70
N ILE A 164 -3.70 -7.94 -1.85
CA ILE A 164 -3.54 -7.27 -3.16
C ILE A 164 -2.92 -8.23 -4.16
N ILE A 165 -1.85 -8.95 -3.79
CA ILE A 165 -1.24 -9.95 -4.67
C ILE A 165 -2.25 -11.02 -5.07
N GLN A 166 -3.03 -11.55 -4.11
CA GLN A 166 -4.06 -12.54 -4.39
C GLN A 166 -5.08 -12.01 -5.40
N HIS A 167 -5.59 -10.79 -5.20
CA HIS A 167 -6.53 -10.17 -6.12
C HIS A 167 -5.93 -10.00 -7.52
N LEU A 168 -4.66 -9.61 -7.63
CA LEU A 168 -3.96 -9.50 -8.91
C LEU A 168 -3.75 -10.86 -9.60
N MET A 169 -3.62 -11.94 -8.84
CA MET A 169 -3.61 -13.31 -9.37
C MET A 169 -5.00 -13.75 -9.86
N GLU A 170 -6.07 -13.42 -9.12
CA GLU A 170 -7.47 -13.67 -9.50
C GLU A 170 -7.85 -12.96 -10.80
N GLU A 171 -7.44 -11.69 -10.95
CA GLU A 171 -7.58 -10.89 -12.17
C GLU A 171 -6.60 -11.31 -13.28
N LYS A 172 -5.79 -12.35 -13.03
CA LYS A 172 -4.83 -12.95 -13.95
C LYS A 172 -3.77 -11.95 -14.46
N ARG A 173 -3.50 -10.90 -13.68
CA ARG A 173 -2.40 -9.96 -13.93
C ARG A 173 -1.05 -10.53 -13.48
N ILE A 174 -1.10 -11.55 -12.63
CA ILE A 174 0.04 -12.34 -12.17
C ILE A 174 -0.19 -13.80 -12.59
N GLY A 175 0.84 -14.48 -13.11
CA GLY A 175 0.77 -15.92 -13.40
C GLY A 175 0.14 -16.29 -14.75
N ARG A 176 0.21 -15.40 -15.74
CA ARG A 176 -0.10 -15.69 -17.15
C ARG A 176 1.14 -15.49 -18.02
N ARG A 177 1.19 -16.20 -19.16
CA ARG A 177 2.28 -16.11 -20.15
C ARG A 177 2.25 -14.82 -20.99
N GLU A 178 1.16 -14.06 -20.93
CA GLU A 178 0.89 -12.90 -21.80
C GLU A 178 0.67 -11.58 -21.04
N ALA A 179 1.00 -11.51 -19.73
CA ALA A 179 0.78 -10.27 -18.97
C ALA A 179 1.89 -9.23 -19.24
N ALA A 180 1.45 -7.96 -19.36
CA ALA A 180 2.21 -6.80 -19.83
C ALA A 180 3.52 -6.50 -19.09
N GLU A 181 4.42 -5.77 -19.77
CA GLU A 181 5.71 -5.19 -19.32
C GLU A 181 5.58 -4.17 -18.15
N GLU A 182 4.47 -4.15 -17.40
CA GLU A 182 4.23 -3.15 -16.36
C GLU A 182 4.65 -3.65 -14.97
N SER A 183 5.53 -2.90 -14.31
CA SER A 183 5.93 -3.16 -12.93
C SER A 183 4.77 -2.92 -11.93
N ILE A 184 4.65 -3.80 -10.92
CA ILE A 184 3.57 -3.75 -9.91
C ILE A 184 4.10 -3.21 -8.58
N TYR A 185 3.91 -1.91 -8.35
CA TYR A 185 4.27 -1.29 -7.07
C TYR A 185 3.10 -1.26 -6.07
N ILE A 186 3.21 -2.03 -4.98
CA ILE A 186 2.25 -2.02 -3.85
C ILE A 186 2.80 -1.13 -2.73
N GLY A 187 2.13 -0.01 -2.47
CA GLY A 187 2.46 0.85 -1.35
C GLY A 187 1.99 0.25 -0.03
N VAL A 188 2.85 0.23 0.97
CA VAL A 188 2.58 -0.39 2.27
C VAL A 188 2.79 0.60 3.41
N SER A 189 1.93 0.54 4.42
CA SER A 189 1.93 1.46 5.55
C SER A 189 3.22 1.39 6.39
N LYS A 190 3.84 0.21 6.41
CA LYS A 190 5.05 -0.12 7.17
C LYS A 190 5.93 -1.06 6.36
N ARG A 191 7.15 -1.25 6.85
CA ARG A 191 8.03 -2.33 6.38
C ARG A 191 7.33 -3.69 6.50
N CYS A 192 7.41 -4.54 5.49
CA CYS A 192 6.79 -5.87 5.54
C CYS A 192 7.49 -6.77 6.56
N CYS A 193 6.74 -7.78 7.01
CA CYS A 193 7.26 -8.84 7.85
C CYS A 193 8.08 -9.86 7.02
N LEU A 194 8.88 -10.68 7.71
CA LEU A 194 9.71 -11.70 7.05
C LEU A 194 8.88 -12.68 6.21
N LYS A 195 7.69 -13.08 6.67
CA LYS A 195 6.82 -14.02 5.94
C LYS A 195 6.38 -13.44 4.60
N CYS A 196 5.95 -12.18 4.58
CA CYS A 196 5.54 -11.51 3.35
C CYS A 196 6.73 -11.34 2.40
N GLU A 197 7.88 -10.88 2.89
CA GLU A 197 9.11 -10.78 2.10
C GLU A 197 9.45 -12.12 1.42
N LYS A 198 9.53 -13.21 2.18
CA LYS A 198 9.87 -14.54 1.63
C LYS A 198 8.80 -15.09 0.70
N MET A 199 7.53 -14.79 0.94
CA MET A 199 6.45 -15.15 0.02
C MET A 199 6.60 -14.43 -1.32
N ILE A 200 6.88 -13.13 -1.29
CA ILE A 200 7.03 -12.30 -2.49
C ILE A 200 8.24 -12.74 -3.31
N GLU A 201 9.38 -12.99 -2.65
CA GLU A 201 10.56 -13.58 -3.29
C GLU A 201 10.23 -14.93 -3.96
N ALA A 202 9.47 -15.79 -3.29
CA ALA A 202 9.08 -17.09 -3.83
C ALA A 202 8.15 -16.99 -5.05
N ILE A 203 7.24 -16.02 -5.06
CA ILE A 203 6.36 -15.74 -6.21
C ILE A 203 7.20 -15.31 -7.42
N ASN A 204 8.12 -14.37 -7.22
CA ASN A 204 9.01 -13.89 -8.28
C ASN A 204 9.83 -15.00 -8.93
N GLU A 205 10.54 -15.76 -8.10
CA GLU A 205 11.38 -16.84 -8.60
C GLU A 205 10.56 -17.94 -9.30
N ALA A 206 9.33 -18.22 -8.83
CA ALA A 206 8.46 -19.18 -9.49
C ALA A 206 7.96 -18.67 -10.85
N ALA A 207 7.66 -17.36 -10.95
CA ALA A 207 7.18 -16.76 -12.19
C ALA A 207 8.28 -16.77 -13.26
N GLU A 208 9.50 -16.39 -12.87
CA GLU A 208 10.69 -16.42 -13.71
C GLU A 208 10.98 -17.84 -14.23
N GLU A 209 10.99 -18.85 -13.36
CA GLU A 209 11.26 -20.25 -13.75
C GLU A 209 10.24 -20.82 -14.74
N MET A 210 8.99 -20.37 -14.67
CA MET A 210 7.89 -20.93 -15.45
C MET A 210 7.59 -20.16 -16.74
N GLY A 211 8.35 -19.10 -17.02
CA GLY A 211 8.10 -18.21 -18.16
C GLY A 211 6.72 -17.57 -18.10
N PHE A 212 6.17 -17.42 -16.89
CA PHE A 212 5.08 -16.47 -16.68
C PHE A 212 5.67 -15.07 -16.68
N SER A 213 4.84 -14.07 -16.95
CA SER A 213 5.25 -12.69 -16.73
C SER A 213 5.79 -12.59 -15.30
N ALA A 214 7.10 -12.38 -15.21
CA ALA A 214 7.74 -12.09 -13.94
C ALA A 214 7.16 -10.77 -13.46
N ILE A 215 6.97 -10.63 -12.16
CA ILE A 215 6.64 -9.32 -11.64
C ILE A 215 7.97 -8.59 -11.59
N GLU A 216 8.31 -7.90 -12.68
CA GLU A 216 9.63 -7.27 -12.89
C GLU A 216 10.04 -6.40 -11.69
N GLU A 217 9.04 -5.81 -11.02
CA GLU A 217 9.19 -5.25 -9.67
C GLU A 217 8.04 -5.68 -8.76
N LEU A 218 8.00 -6.94 -8.31
CA LEU A 218 7.14 -7.31 -7.16
C LEU A 218 7.75 -6.64 -5.93
N ILE A 219 7.14 -5.51 -5.58
CA ILE A 219 7.11 -4.96 -4.24
C ILE A 219 8.50 -4.58 -3.78
N SER A 220 8.93 -3.39 -4.18
CA SER A 220 9.81 -2.62 -3.32
C SER A 220 9.01 -2.19 -2.08
N ILE A 221 8.83 -3.18 -1.22
CA ILE A 221 8.49 -2.94 0.16
C ILE A 221 9.53 -1.93 0.63
N ARG A 222 9.08 -0.79 1.14
CA ARG A 222 9.85 0.36 1.64
C ARG A 222 10.93 0.03 2.69
N GLY A 223 11.17 -1.24 2.95
CA GLY A 223 12.14 -1.88 3.82
C GLY A 223 11.53 -3.13 4.47
N ILE A 224 12.34 -4.03 5.01
CA ILE A 224 11.85 -5.17 5.79
C ILE A 224 12.25 -4.95 7.25
N HIS A 225 11.34 -5.18 8.19
CA HIS A 225 11.71 -5.19 9.61
C HIS A 225 12.27 -6.56 10.04
N ARG A 226 12.24 -7.58 9.16
CA ARG A 226 12.76 -8.96 9.33
C ARG A 226 12.23 -9.72 10.55
N GLN A 227 11.15 -9.25 11.15
CA GLN A 227 10.52 -9.94 12.28
C GLN A 227 9.33 -10.74 11.78
N ILE A 228 9.08 -11.85 12.46
CA ILE A 228 7.96 -12.72 12.17
C ILE A 228 6.71 -12.15 12.87
N PHE A 229 5.71 -11.80 12.06
CA PHE A 229 4.42 -11.32 12.57
C PHE A 229 3.35 -12.40 12.37
N PRO A 230 2.32 -12.47 13.23
CA PRO A 230 1.18 -13.36 13.02
C PRO A 230 0.52 -13.08 11.66
N ALA A 231 0.28 -14.13 10.89
CA ALA A 231 -0.39 -14.07 9.60
C ALA A 231 -1.14 -15.38 9.37
N THR A 232 -2.30 -15.32 8.73
CA THR A 232 -2.97 -16.52 8.19
C THR A 232 -2.37 -16.86 6.82
N ILE A 233 -2.42 -18.13 6.44
CA ILE A 233 -2.02 -18.62 5.11
C ILE A 233 -2.95 -17.97 4.06
N PRO A 234 -2.41 -17.23 3.07
CA PRO A 234 -3.19 -16.73 1.94
C PRO A 234 -3.81 -17.85 1.10
N ASP A 235 -4.96 -17.60 0.49
CA ASP A 235 -5.69 -18.61 -0.28
C ASP A 235 -4.92 -19.11 -1.50
N PHE A 236 -4.19 -18.23 -2.18
CA PHE A 236 -3.50 -18.58 -3.43
C PHE A 236 -2.39 -19.65 -3.28
N ILE A 237 -1.95 -19.95 -2.05
CA ILE A 237 -0.98 -21.03 -1.74
C ILE A 237 -1.58 -22.18 -0.95
N ASP A 238 -2.85 -22.07 -0.56
CA ASP A 238 -3.59 -23.13 0.11
C ASP A 238 -3.97 -24.22 -0.90
N TYR A 239 -3.87 -25.49 -0.51
CA TYR A 239 -4.11 -26.64 -1.42
C TYR A 239 -5.54 -26.69 -1.94
N ASN A 240 -6.48 -26.11 -1.20
CA ASN A 240 -7.91 -26.19 -1.51
C ASN A 240 -8.39 -25.09 -2.48
N ASN A 241 -7.49 -24.29 -3.06
CA ASN A 241 -7.88 -23.13 -3.84
C ASN A 241 -7.33 -23.11 -5.28
N ASN A 242 -8.21 -22.95 -6.28
CA ASN A 242 -7.88 -22.97 -7.71
C ASN A 242 -7.57 -21.57 -8.31
N ILE A 243 -7.22 -20.57 -7.50
CA ILE A 243 -6.81 -19.22 -7.98
C ILE A 243 -5.62 -19.32 -8.94
N LEU A 244 -4.66 -20.19 -8.64
CA LEU A 244 -3.44 -20.38 -9.43
C LEU A 244 -3.44 -21.76 -10.10
N GLU A 245 -2.75 -21.83 -11.25
CA GLU A 245 -2.38 -23.12 -11.84
C GLU A 245 -1.60 -23.97 -10.84
N GLU A 246 -1.92 -25.26 -10.75
CA GLU A 246 -1.35 -26.17 -9.77
C GLU A 246 0.19 -26.19 -9.78
N GLY A 247 0.79 -26.21 -10.97
CA GLY A 247 2.23 -26.18 -11.14
C GLY A 247 2.86 -24.92 -10.52
N PHE A 248 2.25 -23.76 -10.78
CA PHE A 248 2.72 -22.48 -10.26
C PHE A 248 2.60 -22.40 -8.75
N ARG A 249 1.42 -22.75 -8.23
CA ARG A 249 1.12 -22.79 -6.79
C ARG A 249 2.11 -23.68 -6.04
N ARG A 250 2.37 -24.89 -6.55
CA ARG A 250 3.35 -25.82 -5.96
C ARG A 250 4.76 -25.26 -5.98
N ASN A 251 5.15 -24.57 -7.05
CA ASN A 251 6.49 -24.00 -7.16
C ASN A 251 6.70 -22.84 -6.17
N ILE A 252 5.73 -21.91 -6.07
CA ILE A 252 5.73 -20.83 -5.06
C ILE A 252 5.88 -21.43 -3.67
N ARG A 253 5.03 -22.42 -3.34
CA ARG A 253 5.06 -23.06 -2.02
C ARG A 253 6.40 -23.70 -1.71
N ARG A 254 6.95 -24.50 -2.63
CA ARG A 254 8.26 -25.16 -2.46
C ARG A 254 9.35 -24.12 -2.13
N LYS A 255 9.39 -23.03 -2.90
CA LYS A 255 10.37 -21.96 -2.72
C LYS A 255 10.18 -21.21 -1.41
N PHE A 256 8.94 -20.87 -1.05
CA PHE A 256 8.62 -20.23 0.22
C PHE A 256 9.05 -21.09 1.42
N LEU A 257 8.71 -22.38 1.41
CA LEU A 257 9.07 -23.31 2.47
C LEU A 257 10.58 -23.49 2.62
N ALA A 258 11.30 -23.58 1.49
CA ALA A 258 12.77 -23.61 1.49
C ALA A 258 13.37 -22.33 2.09
N LYS A 259 12.84 -21.16 1.75
CA LYS A 259 13.29 -19.85 2.28
C LYS A 259 12.98 -19.66 3.77
N MET A 260 11.93 -20.31 4.25
CA MET A 260 11.53 -20.28 5.67
C MET A 260 12.18 -21.41 6.48
N GLU A 261 12.93 -22.32 5.85
CA GLU A 261 13.59 -23.47 6.47
C GLU A 261 12.61 -24.38 7.25
N VAL A 262 11.43 -24.61 6.67
CA VAL A 262 10.37 -25.44 7.27
C VAL A 262 9.72 -26.35 6.23
N ASP A 263 9.10 -27.44 6.68
CA ASP A 263 8.51 -28.48 5.81
C ASP A 263 7.04 -28.23 5.42
N SER A 264 6.38 -27.25 6.03
CA SER A 264 4.94 -27.07 5.89
C SER A 264 4.50 -25.63 6.11
N LEU A 265 3.42 -25.22 5.41
CA LEU A 265 2.85 -23.87 5.54
C LEU A 265 2.35 -23.62 6.96
N SER A 266 1.73 -24.63 7.59
CA SER A 266 1.27 -24.53 8.98
C SER A 266 2.41 -24.19 9.92
N LYS A 267 3.59 -24.83 9.79
CA LYS A 267 4.77 -24.48 10.58
C LYS A 267 5.25 -23.07 10.26
N ALA A 268 5.43 -22.74 8.97
CA ALA A 268 5.89 -21.42 8.53
C ALA A 268 5.04 -20.28 9.14
N PHE A 269 3.72 -20.40 9.05
CA PHE A 269 2.79 -19.38 9.53
C PHE A 269 2.56 -19.40 11.05
N ALA A 270 2.80 -20.54 11.73
CA ALA A 270 2.79 -20.64 13.19
C ALA A 270 4.05 -20.07 13.87
N MET A 271 5.16 -19.86 13.13
CA MET A 271 6.37 -19.25 13.68
C MET A 271 6.04 -17.89 14.33
N LYS A 272 6.63 -17.67 15.50
CA LYS A 272 6.56 -16.41 16.26
C LYS A 272 7.96 -15.78 16.27
N GLY A 273 8.04 -14.47 16.13
CA GLY A 273 9.33 -13.77 16.22
C GLY A 273 9.88 -13.80 17.65
N GLU A 274 11.21 -13.87 17.79
CA GLU A 274 11.90 -13.86 19.10
C GLU A 274 11.78 -12.52 19.84
N ARG A 275 11.42 -11.43 19.14
CA ARG A 275 11.24 -10.09 19.71
C ARG A 275 9.84 -9.55 19.43
N ARG A 276 9.22 -8.91 20.43
CA ARG A 276 8.06 -8.04 20.22
C ARG A 276 8.51 -6.88 19.32
N VAL A 277 7.88 -6.73 18.16
CA VAL A 277 8.12 -5.57 17.31
C VAL A 277 7.49 -4.36 18.01
N ASP A 278 8.31 -3.51 18.63
CA ASP A 278 7.84 -2.19 19.04
C ASP A 278 7.56 -1.39 17.74
N GLY A 279 6.40 -0.77 17.66
CA GLY A 279 5.99 0.05 16.51
C GLY A 279 7.05 1.09 16.13
N ARG A 280 7.92 1.49 17.07
CA ARG A 280 9.08 2.38 16.83
C ARG A 280 10.04 1.91 15.72
N ILE A 281 10.26 0.61 15.54
CA ILE A 281 11.16 0.06 14.49
C ILE A 281 10.43 -0.08 13.14
N GLN A 282 9.10 -0.06 13.16
CA GLN A 282 8.24 -0.16 11.97
C GLN A 282 7.87 1.20 11.38
N VAL A 283 8.07 2.28 12.16
CA VAL A 283 7.77 3.66 11.80
C VAL A 283 8.89 4.24 10.94
N HIS A 284 8.50 4.85 9.82
CA HIS A 284 9.40 5.56 8.92
C HIS A 284 10.09 6.76 9.61
N GLU A 285 11.41 6.74 9.74
CA GLU A 285 12.18 7.96 10.00
C GLU A 285 12.32 8.76 8.70
N ARG A 286 12.09 10.08 8.74
CA ARG A 286 12.20 10.97 7.57
C ARG A 286 13.55 10.75 6.89
N SER A 287 13.57 10.65 5.55
CA SER A 287 14.81 10.71 4.78
C SER A 287 15.59 11.96 5.19
N PRO A 288 16.84 11.84 5.70
CA PRO A 288 17.60 12.95 6.27
C PRO A 288 17.81 14.14 5.31
N HIS A 289 17.65 13.91 4.00
CA HIS A 289 18.00 14.88 2.95
C HIS A 289 16.86 15.80 2.49
N LEU A 290 15.65 15.70 3.07
CA LEU A 290 14.55 16.64 2.83
C LEU A 290 14.47 17.74 3.90
N ARG A 291 15.61 18.26 4.36
CA ARG A 291 15.69 19.59 4.97
C ARG A 291 15.88 20.62 3.85
N ILE A 292 14.84 20.85 3.06
CA ILE A 292 14.78 22.06 2.25
C ILE A 292 14.35 23.16 3.22
N GLY A 293 15.27 24.08 3.50
CA GLY A 293 15.00 25.26 4.29
C GLY A 293 13.88 26.06 3.63
N LEU A 294 12.75 26.17 4.31
CA LEU A 294 11.91 27.35 4.19
C LEU A 294 12.74 28.50 4.77
N LYS A 295 13.47 29.22 3.90
CA LYS A 295 13.87 30.58 4.24
C LYS A 295 12.58 31.37 4.44
N ARG A 296 12.45 31.93 5.65
CA ARG A 296 11.48 32.98 5.96
C ARG A 296 11.71 34.19 5.05
#